data_AF-A0A965MDC4-F1
#
_entry.id   AF-A0A965MDC4-F1
#
_cell.length_a   1.000
_cell.length_b   1.000
_cell.length_c   1.000
_cell.angle_alpha   90.00
_cell.angle_beta   90.00
_cell.angle_gamma   90.00
#
_symmetry.space_group_name_H-M   'P 1'
#
loop_
_entity.id
_entity.type
_entity.pdbx_description
1 polymer ?
#
loop_
_entity_poly.entity_id
_entity_poly.type
_entity_poly.pdbx_seq_one_letter_code
_entity_poly.pdbx_strand_id
1 'polypeptide(L)'
;MKPGSVKIVDRVPAVEAIKRLNEEDLLFVNRLIVERLKLISQAHATTLMTSFTRGDRVGFQAPDGRMQEGMVLRLNKKTISIATDDGHQWNVAPGFLRLMQSAGDVQWP
;
A
#
# COMPACT_ATOMS: atom_id res chain seq x y z
N MET A 1 -11.26 -11.63 15.93
CA MET A 1 -11.41 -10.15 16.03
C MET A 1 -10.08 -9.59 16.51
N LYS A 2 -9.50 -8.55 15.88
CA LYS A 2 -8.25 -7.95 16.38
C LYS A 2 -8.57 -7.15 17.65
N PRO A 3 -7.87 -7.35 18.77
CA PRO A 3 -8.09 -6.56 19.99
C PRO A 3 -7.84 -5.08 19.68
N GLY A 4 -8.81 -4.22 20.00
CA GLY A 4 -8.69 -2.76 19.86
C GLY A 4 -9.36 -2.11 18.64
N SER A 5 -10.11 -2.84 17.80
CA SER A 5 -10.85 -2.19 16.71
C SER A 5 -12.12 -1.50 17.23
N VAL A 6 -12.07 -0.19 17.47
CA VAL A 6 -13.27 0.64 17.68
C VAL A 6 -13.99 0.79 16.34
N LYS A 7 -15.25 0.34 16.28
CA LYS A 7 -16.14 0.62 15.15
C LYS A 7 -17.11 1.71 15.57
N ILE A 8 -17.39 2.64 14.67
CA ILE A 8 -18.55 3.53 14.83
C ILE A 8 -19.78 2.61 14.73
N VAL A 9 -20.32 2.23 15.89
CA VAL A 9 -21.47 1.31 16.00
C VAL A 9 -22.72 1.95 15.40
N ASP A 10 -22.85 3.28 15.53
CA ASP A 10 -23.91 4.07 14.91
C ASP A 10 -23.31 5.37 14.31
N ARG A 11 -23.60 5.62 13.03
CA ARG A 11 -23.11 6.78 12.29
C ARG A 11 -23.89 8.05 12.62
N VAL A 12 -25.15 7.94 13.08
CA VAL A 12 -26.01 9.09 13.35
C VAL A 12 -25.49 9.93 14.53
N PRO A 13 -25.14 9.35 15.70
CA PRO A 13 -24.53 10.09 16.80
C PRO A 13 -23.19 10.73 16.43
N ALA A 14 -22.39 10.08 15.58
CA ALA A 14 -21.12 10.63 15.13
C ALA A 14 -21.31 11.90 14.29
N VAL A 15 -22.30 11.89 13.39
CA VAL A 15 -22.66 13.07 12.59
C VAL A 15 -23.13 14.22 13.48
N GLU A 16 -23.99 13.93 14.46
CA GLU A 16 -24.47 14.95 15.40
C GLU A 16 -23.37 15.51 16.30
N ALA A 17 -22.39 14.68 16.70
CA ALA A 17 -21.22 15.16 17.42
C ALA A 17 -20.39 16.13 16.58
N ILE A 18 -20.10 15.78 15.31
CA ILE A 18 -19.32 16.63 14.40
C ILE A 18 -20.01 17.98 14.17
N LYS A 19 -21.33 18.02 14.04
CA LYS A 19 -22.09 19.28 13.86
C LYS A 19 -22.00 20.24 15.04
N ARG A 20 -21.68 19.75 16.24
CA ARG A 20 -21.60 20.54 17.48
C ARG A 20 -20.20 21.03 17.80
N LEU A 21 -19.18 20.57 17.07
CA LEU A 21 -17.80 21.02 17.24
C LEU A 21 -17.60 22.41 16.63
N ASN A 22 -16.75 23.21 17.28
CA ASN A 22 -16.27 24.47 16.71
C ASN A 22 -15.13 24.20 15.70
N GLU A 23 -14.64 25.26 15.04
CA GLU A 23 -13.59 25.14 14.01
C GLU A 23 -12.27 24.58 14.56
N GLU A 24 -11.84 25.01 15.74
CA GLU A 24 -10.59 24.55 16.37
C GLU A 24 -10.65 23.05 16.67
N ASP A 25 -11.76 22.60 17.24
CA ASP A 25 -12.01 21.19 17.55
C ASP A 25 -12.09 20.35 16.28
N LEU A 26 -12.75 20.85 15.23
CA LEU A 26 -12.81 20.18 13.92
C LEU A 26 -11.42 20.03 13.29
N LEU A 27 -10.60 21.08 13.35
CA LEU A 27 -9.23 21.04 12.85
C LEU A 27 -8.38 20.05 13.65
N PHE A 28 -8.54 20.01 14.98
CA PHE A 28 -7.86 19.05 15.84
C PHE A 28 -8.25 17.61 15.49
N VAL A 29 -9.54 17.30 15.42
CA VAL A 29 -10.05 15.97 15.05
C VAL A 29 -9.59 15.57 13.65
N ASN A 30 -9.63 16.48 12.68
CA ASN A 30 -9.17 16.23 11.32
C ASN A 30 -7.69 15.85 11.27
N ARG A 31 -6.82 16.56 12.02
CA ARG A 31 -5.39 16.21 12.10
C ARG A 31 -5.20 14.77 12.59
N LEU A 32 -5.89 14.38 13.66
CA LEU A 32 -5.81 13.04 14.21
C LEU A 32 -6.31 11.97 13.22
N ILE A 33 -7.40 12.23 12.50
CA ILE A 33 -7.92 11.34 11.46
C ILE A 33 -6.89 11.16 10.34
N VAL A 34 -6.32 12.25 9.83
CA VAL A 34 -5.32 12.22 8.76
C VAL A 34 -4.06 11.46 9.20
N GLU A 35 -3.57 11.71 10.42
CA GLU A 35 -2.43 10.98 10.98
C GLU A 35 -2.71 9.48 11.11
N ARG A 36 -3.89 9.12 11.62
CA ARG A 36 -4.29 7.71 11.73
C ARG A 36 -4.36 7.03 10.37
N LEU A 37 -4.94 7.69 9.36
CA LEU A 37 -5.01 7.17 7.99
C LEU A 37 -3.62 7.01 7.38
N LYS A 38 -2.69 7.94 7.62
CA LYS A 38 -1.29 7.83 7.18
C LYS A 38 -0.61 6.59 7.78
N LEU A 39 -0.78 6.34 9.07
CA LEU A 39 -0.21 5.16 9.73
C LEU A 39 -0.81 3.85 9.19
N ILE A 40 -2.13 3.82 8.95
CA ILE A 40 -2.80 2.67 8.34
C ILE A 40 -2.24 2.43 6.93
N SER A 41 -2.17 3.46 6.09
CA SER A 41 -1.60 3.38 4.74
C SER A 41 -0.14 2.88 4.75
N GLN A 42 0.68 3.35 5.68
CA GLN A 42 2.04 2.87 5.86
C GLN A 42 2.08 1.39 6.25
N ALA A 43 1.26 0.96 7.22
CA ALA A 43 1.19 -0.44 7.63
C ALA A 43 0.76 -1.35 6.47
N HIS A 44 -0.23 -0.94 5.67
CA HIS A 44 -0.63 -1.69 4.47
C HIS A 44 0.48 -1.77 3.42
N ALA A 45 1.21 -0.67 3.19
CA ALA A 45 2.36 -0.68 2.30
C ALA A 45 3.44 -1.65 2.80
N THR A 46 3.73 -1.65 4.10
CA THR A 46 4.69 -2.59 4.71
C THR A 46 4.22 -4.05 4.60
N THR A 47 2.95 -4.35 4.84
CA THR A 47 2.43 -5.73 4.69
C THR A 47 2.50 -6.19 3.23
N LEU A 48 2.12 -5.35 2.27
CA LEU A 48 2.23 -5.72 0.85
C LEU A 48 3.70 -5.83 0.40
N MET A 49 4.62 -5.06 0.98
CA MET A 49 6.05 -5.24 0.74
C MET A 49 6.57 -6.60 1.22
N THR A 50 6.04 -7.17 2.31
CA THR A 50 6.45 -8.52 2.77
C THR A 50 6.03 -9.63 1.82
N SER A 51 5.14 -9.36 0.87
CA SER A 51 4.72 -10.32 -0.17
C SER A 51 5.70 -10.39 -1.35
N PHE A 52 6.74 -9.56 -1.38
CA PHE A 52 7.72 -9.52 -2.46
C PHE A 52 9.14 -9.58 -1.91
N THR A 53 10.02 -10.24 -2.65
CA THR A 53 11.44 -10.38 -2.37
C THR A 53 12.25 -9.93 -3.57
N ARG A 54 13.50 -9.50 -3.34
CA ARG A 54 14.43 -9.22 -4.44
C ARG A 54 14.62 -10.48 -5.29
N GLY A 55 14.51 -10.33 -6.61
CA GLY A 55 14.58 -11.45 -7.57
C GLY A 55 13.21 -11.97 -8.01
N ASP A 56 12.12 -11.61 -7.32
CA ASP A 56 10.77 -12.01 -7.74
C ASP A 56 10.45 -11.45 -9.14
N ARG A 57 9.78 -12.27 -9.96
CA ARG A 57 9.16 -11.84 -11.22
C ARG A 57 7.78 -11.30 -10.91
N VAL A 58 7.52 -10.06 -11.30
CA VAL A 58 6.26 -9.36 -11.03
C VAL A 58 5.68 -8.74 -12.31
N GLY A 59 4.36 -8.71 -12.39
CA GLY A 59 3.61 -8.05 -13.45
C GLY A 59 2.87 -6.82 -12.94
N PHE A 60 2.76 -5.79 -13.77
CA PHE A 60 2.04 -4.54 -13.47
C PHE A 60 1.50 -3.87 -14.73
N GLN A 61 0.53 -2.97 -14.58
CA GLN A 61 0.03 -2.16 -15.68
C GLN A 61 0.82 -0.85 -15.76
N ALA A 62 1.43 -0.58 -16.92
CA ALA A 62 2.10 0.68 -17.19
C ALA A 62 1.08 1.82 -17.43
N PRO A 63 1.50 3.10 -17.36
CA PRO A 63 0.59 4.25 -17.54
C PRO A 63 -0.14 4.30 -18.88
N ASP A 64 0.41 3.65 -19.91
CA ASP A 64 -0.21 3.51 -21.23
C ASP A 64 -1.23 2.36 -21.31
N GLY A 65 -1.51 1.69 -20.18
CA GLY A 65 -2.45 0.60 -20.06
C GLY A 65 -1.88 -0.78 -20.42
N ARG A 66 -0.64 -0.86 -20.91
CA ARG A 66 -0.01 -2.14 -21.27
C ARG A 66 0.46 -2.89 -20.03
N MET A 67 0.30 -4.20 -20.04
CA MET A 67 0.88 -5.07 -19.01
C MET A 67 2.37 -5.23 -19.26
N GLN A 68 3.18 -4.96 -18.24
CA GLN A 68 4.61 -5.13 -18.25
C GLN A 68 5.01 -6.14 -17.17
N GLU A 69 6.09 -6.86 -17.43
CA GLU A 69 6.71 -7.78 -16.49
C GLU A 69 8.17 -7.38 -16.23
N GLY A 70 8.64 -7.67 -15.02
CA GLY A 70 10.02 -7.44 -14.68
C GLY A 70 10.43 -8.10 -13.38
N MET A 71 11.71 -7.97 -13.05
CA MET A 71 12.30 -8.51 -11.83
C MET A 71 12.41 -7.43 -10.75
N VAL A 72 12.08 -7.79 -9.52
CA VAL A 72 12.27 -6.93 -8.35
C VAL A 72 13.77 -6.73 -8.10
N LEU A 73 14.24 -5.50 -8.28
CA LEU A 73 15.60 -5.09 -7.95
C LEU A 73 15.76 -4.73 -6.47
N ARG A 74 14.78 -4.01 -5.91
CA ARG A 74 14.85 -3.45 -4.56
C ARG A 74 13.48 -3.15 -3.98
N LEU A 75 13.33 -3.42 -2.68
CA LEU A 75 12.18 -2.98 -1.89
C LEU A 75 12.51 -1.62 -1.24
N ASN A 76 11.82 -0.54 -1.64
CA ASN A 76 11.95 0.79 -1.04
C ASN A 76 10.84 1.04 -0.03
N LYS A 77 10.93 2.08 0.80
CA LYS A 77 9.95 2.37 1.87
C LYS A 77 8.47 2.40 1.44
N LYS A 78 8.16 2.72 0.18
CA LYS A 78 6.78 2.82 -0.35
C LYS A 78 6.57 2.21 -1.74
N THR A 79 7.65 1.80 -2.40
CA THR A 79 7.64 1.36 -3.80
C THR A 79 8.59 0.20 -3.96
N ILE A 80 8.45 -0.53 -5.05
CA ILE A 80 9.35 -1.60 -5.43
C ILE A 80 9.98 -1.19 -6.76
N SER A 81 11.32 -1.21 -6.79
CA SER A 81 12.09 -0.96 -8.00
C SER A 81 12.12 -2.24 -8.83
N ILE A 82 11.73 -2.15 -10.09
CA ILE A 82 11.57 -3.26 -11.03
C ILE A 82 12.42 -2.99 -12.26
N ALA A 83 13.18 -3.98 -12.71
CA ALA A 83 13.81 -4.00 -14.03
C ALA A 83 12.94 -4.82 -14.97
N THR A 84 12.45 -4.22 -16.04
CA THR A 84 11.74 -4.93 -17.12
C THR A 84 12.74 -5.54 -18.11
N ASP A 85 12.32 -6.56 -18.86
CA ASP A 85 13.21 -7.29 -19.79
C ASP A 85 13.76 -6.40 -20.92
N ASP A 86 13.08 -5.30 -21.23
CA ASP A 86 13.50 -4.28 -22.19
C ASP A 86 14.52 -3.26 -21.62
N GLY A 87 15.00 -3.49 -20.39
CA GLY A 87 16.03 -2.69 -19.74
C GLY A 87 15.53 -1.45 -19.01
N HIS A 88 14.22 -1.16 -19.01
CA HIS A 88 13.67 -0.04 -18.26
C HIS A 88 13.59 -0.32 -16.75
N GLN A 89 13.65 0.74 -15.96
CA GLN A 89 13.47 0.67 -14.51
C GLN A 89 12.22 1.43 -14.06
N TRP A 90 11.43 0.79 -13.22
CA TRP A 90 10.16 1.29 -12.73
C TRP A 90 10.12 1.30 -11.20
N ASN A 91 9.50 2.32 -10.62
CA ASN A 91 9.14 2.35 -9.21
C ASN A 91 7.62 2.23 -9.08
N VAL A 92 7.15 1.08 -8.61
CA VAL A 92 5.72 0.78 -8.58
C VAL A 92 5.28 0.54 -7.14
N ALA A 93 4.11 1.04 -6.75
CA ALA A 93 3.59 0.76 -5.42
C ALA A 93 3.18 -0.73 -5.32
N PRO A 94 3.45 -1.42 -4.20
CA PRO A 94 3.20 -2.86 -4.07
C PRO A 94 1.78 -3.31 -4.40
N GLY A 95 0.78 -2.46 -4.13
CA GLY A 95 -0.63 -2.75 -4.44
C GLY A 95 -0.98 -2.83 -5.93
N PHE A 96 -0.07 -2.41 -6.82
CA PHE A 96 -0.23 -2.53 -8.28
C PHE A 96 0.58 -3.69 -8.86
N LEU A 97 1.30 -4.44 -8.03
CA LEU A 97 2.11 -5.58 -8.45
C LEU A 97 1.36 -6.88 -8.25
N ARG A 98 1.59 -7.81 -9.17
CA ARG A 98 1.20 -9.22 -9.03
C ARG A 98 2.46 -10.05 -9.09
N LEU A 99 2.65 -10.91 -8.09
CA LEU A 99 3.72 -11.91 -8.11
C LEU A 99 3.42 -12.92 -9.21
N MET A 100 4.37 -13.13 -10.11
CA MET A 100 4.27 -14.09 -11.20
C MET A 100 5.17 -15.30 -10.95
N GLN A 101 6.36 -15.08 -10.38
CA GLN A 101 7.26 -16.14 -9.95
C GLN A 101 8.06 -15.67 -8.72
N SER A 102 8.11 -16.51 -7.68
CA SER A 102 8.96 -16.26 -6.51
C SER A 102 10.42 -16.55 -6.84
N ALA A 103 11.33 -15.73 -6.32
CA ALA A 103 12.78 -15.96 -6.44
C ALA A 103 13.22 -17.32 -5.88
N GLY A 104 12.48 -17.85 -4.88
CA GLY A 104 12.77 -19.14 -4.25
C GLY A 104 12.32 -20.38 -5.03
N ASP A 105 11.45 -20.22 -6.03
CA ASP A 105 10.92 -21.33 -6.83
C ASP A 105 11.78 -21.62 -8.07
N VAL A 106 12.83 -20.83 -8.30
CA VAL A 106 13.77 -21.08 -9.37
C VAL A 106 14.70 -22.19 -8.90
N GLN A 107 14.43 -23.41 -9.35
CA GLN A 107 15.27 -24.57 -9.14
C GLN A 107 16.41 -24.52 -10.16
N TRP A 108 17.63 -24.24 -9.70
CA TRP A 108 18.82 -24.37 -10.54
C TRP A 108 19.01 -25.86 -10.87
N PRO A 109 19.08 -26.27 -12.15
CA PRO A 109 19.60 -27.57 -12.51
C PRO A 109 21.10 -27.69 -12.20
#